data_AF-A0A395ILX6-F1
#
_entry.id   AF-A0A395ILX6-F1
#
_cell.length_a   1.000
_cell.length_b   1.000
_cell.length_c   1.000
_cell.angle_alpha   90.00
_cell.angle_beta   90.00
_cell.angle_gamma   90.00
#
_symmetry.space_group_name_H-M   'P 1'
#
loop_
_entity.id
_entity.type
_entity.pdbx_description
1 polymer ?
#
loop_
_entity_poly.entity_id
_entity_poly.type
_entity_poly.pdbx_seq_one_letter_code
_entity_poly.pdbx_strand_id
1 'polypeptide(L)'
;MTETHLNPLRLPSLMPPSLLRPQPMSNSAFRRAELMPSSNNGSDPSTTGIKTLHFSILKDSARPLNLSHEYQIAFLESADYSTNQFVLKTGTILDSNNNTDSNVLRVIGNVNEGATELFTTPFTDGWHNFGLKLDFTANTTQVFYSTSSKPLKLVSKVLKNDISGQGQYHFGLLKKPTDFASGADISKSGFQESGINEGLIFGGIFLEDNENCDEDTC
;
A
#
# COMPACT_ATOMS: atom_id res chain seq x y z
N MET A 1 -25.97 22.56 -2.97
CA MET A 1 -24.77 21.72 -2.99
C MET A 1 -25.22 20.31 -2.69
N THR A 2 -25.30 19.46 -3.71
CA THR A 2 -25.66 18.06 -3.56
C THR A 2 -24.37 17.26 -3.49
N GLU A 3 -23.95 16.89 -2.28
CA GLU A 3 -22.91 15.87 -2.10
C GLU A 3 -23.49 14.51 -2.51
N THR A 4 -23.02 13.97 -3.62
CA THR A 4 -23.16 12.55 -3.92
C THR A 4 -22.16 11.78 -3.08
N HIS A 5 -22.63 11.16 -2.01
CA HIS A 5 -21.88 10.16 -1.26
C HIS A 5 -21.47 9.02 -2.20
N LEU A 6 -20.18 8.92 -2.51
CA LEU A 6 -19.61 7.71 -3.10
C LEU A 6 -19.63 6.62 -2.02
N ASN A 7 -20.38 5.55 -2.27
CA ASN A 7 -20.33 4.34 -1.44
C ASN A 7 -18.88 3.84 -1.34
N PRO A 8 -18.43 3.33 -0.18
CA PRO A 8 -17.10 2.74 -0.04
C PRO A 8 -16.89 1.65 -1.08
N LEU A 9 -15.79 1.74 -1.82
CA LEU A 9 -15.47 0.82 -2.90
C LEU A 9 -14.93 -0.48 -2.29
N ARG A 10 -15.75 -1.53 -2.30
CA ARG A 10 -15.29 -2.87 -1.94
C ARG A 10 -14.41 -3.39 -3.09
N LEU A 11 -13.09 -3.21 -2.95
CA LEU A 11 -12.12 -3.72 -3.93
C LEU A 11 -12.22 -5.25 -4.05
N PRO A 12 -11.89 -5.81 -5.23
CA PRO A 12 -12.14 -7.21 -5.52
C PRO A 12 -11.42 -8.11 -4.52
N SER A 13 -12.13 -9.16 -4.13
CA SER A 13 -11.60 -10.27 -3.33
C SER A 13 -10.43 -10.92 -4.05
N LEU A 14 -9.44 -11.40 -3.29
CA LEU A 14 -8.62 -12.52 -3.77
C LEU A 14 -9.55 -13.74 -3.81
N MET A 15 -10.17 -13.98 -4.97
CA MET A 15 -10.92 -15.19 -5.30
C MET A 15 -10.26 -15.82 -6.54
N PRO A 16 -10.30 -17.14 -6.73
CA PRO A 16 -10.02 -17.72 -8.03
C PRO A 16 -11.21 -17.46 -8.99
N PRO A 17 -11.06 -16.87 -10.19
CA PRO A 17 -9.97 -16.03 -10.72
C PRO A 17 -10.30 -14.53 -10.59
N SER A 18 -9.59 -13.79 -9.75
CA SER A 18 -9.76 -12.35 -9.62
C SER A 18 -9.10 -11.65 -10.81
N LEU A 19 -9.95 -11.10 -11.67
CA LEU A 19 -9.63 -10.51 -12.98
C LEU A 19 -9.04 -9.10 -12.84
N LEU A 20 -7.72 -8.99 -12.70
CA LEU A 20 -6.92 -7.78 -12.95
C LEU A 20 -5.59 -8.25 -13.58
N ARG A 21 -5.46 -8.15 -14.91
CA ARG A 21 -4.43 -8.77 -15.79
C ARG A 21 -4.14 -10.26 -15.48
N PRO A 22 -4.68 -11.23 -16.24
CA PRO A 22 -4.45 -12.64 -15.98
C PRO A 22 -2.97 -12.99 -16.20
N GLN A 23 -2.24 -13.14 -15.10
CA GLN A 23 -1.03 -13.96 -15.06
C GLN A 23 -1.47 -15.38 -14.67
N PRO A 24 -0.96 -16.44 -15.31
CA PRO A 24 -1.32 -17.81 -14.94
C PRO A 24 -0.97 -18.05 -13.46
N MET A 25 -1.99 -18.22 -12.61
CA MET A 25 -1.81 -18.47 -11.19
C MET A 25 -1.36 -19.91 -10.98
N SER A 26 -0.05 -20.14 -10.84
CA SER A 26 0.39 -21.28 -10.04
C SER A 26 0.08 -21.00 -8.57
N ASN A 27 -0.20 -22.03 -7.78
CA ASN A 27 -0.41 -21.89 -6.32
C ASN A 27 0.85 -21.39 -5.57
N SER A 28 1.94 -21.10 -6.29
CA SER A 28 3.26 -20.77 -5.75
C SER A 28 3.70 -19.33 -6.03
N ALA A 29 3.00 -18.57 -6.88
CA ALA A 29 3.35 -17.19 -7.23
C ALA A 29 2.67 -16.17 -6.29
N PHE A 30 3.05 -14.89 -6.38
CA PHE A 30 2.30 -13.80 -5.74
C PHE A 30 0.82 -13.83 -6.15
N ARG A 31 -0.07 -13.53 -5.19
CA ARG A 31 -1.50 -13.34 -5.48
C ARG A 31 -1.84 -11.87 -5.39
N ARG A 32 -2.47 -11.32 -6.43
CA ARG A 32 -2.71 -9.89 -6.57
C ARG A 32 -4.16 -9.60 -6.93
N ALA A 33 -4.74 -8.60 -6.27
CA ALA A 33 -6.00 -7.96 -6.64
C ALA A 33 -5.85 -6.46 -6.34
N GLU A 34 -5.51 -5.68 -7.35
CA GLU A 34 -5.11 -4.27 -7.22
C GLU A 34 -5.75 -3.37 -8.28
N LEU A 35 -6.19 -2.18 -7.87
CA LEU A 35 -6.53 -1.10 -8.78
C LEU A 35 -5.38 -0.12 -8.90
N MET A 36 -5.29 0.49 -10.07
CA MET A 36 -4.36 1.57 -10.38
C MET A 36 -5.15 2.74 -10.94
N PRO A 37 -4.80 4.00 -10.61
CA PRO A 37 -5.43 5.16 -11.23
C PRO A 37 -5.23 5.14 -12.74
N SER A 38 -6.31 5.25 -13.52
CA SER A 38 -6.22 5.18 -14.99
C SER A 38 -5.37 6.28 -15.62
N SER A 39 -5.23 7.42 -14.95
CA SER A 39 -4.38 8.54 -15.38
C SER A 39 -2.90 8.31 -15.10
N ASN A 40 -2.57 7.36 -14.23
CA ASN A 40 -1.21 7.13 -13.79
C ASN A 40 -0.49 6.15 -14.74
N ASN A 41 0.36 6.71 -15.60
CA ASN A 41 1.04 5.98 -16.68
C ASN A 41 2.50 5.66 -16.38
N GLY A 42 2.97 5.98 -15.17
CA GLY A 42 4.36 5.76 -14.76
C GLY A 42 5.27 6.97 -14.91
N SER A 43 4.86 8.02 -15.63
CA SER A 43 5.62 9.26 -15.79
C SER A 43 4.72 10.49 -15.87
N ASP A 44 3.50 10.39 -15.34
CA ASP A 44 2.55 11.49 -15.29
C ASP A 44 2.81 12.39 -14.07
N PRO A 45 2.17 13.57 -13.99
CA PRO A 45 2.43 14.53 -12.90
C PRO A 45 2.10 14.05 -11.48
N SER A 46 1.45 12.88 -11.31
CA SER A 46 1.18 12.33 -9.98
C SER A 46 2.45 11.92 -9.22
N THR A 47 3.58 11.76 -9.90
CA THR A 47 4.88 11.42 -9.29
C THR A 47 5.92 12.54 -9.42
N THR A 48 5.48 13.80 -9.42
CA THR A 48 6.34 14.99 -9.51
C THR A 48 5.93 16.06 -8.50
N GLY A 49 6.86 16.93 -8.10
CA GLY A 49 6.58 18.02 -7.17
C GLY A 49 6.26 17.52 -5.76
N ILE A 50 5.26 18.13 -5.12
CA ILE A 50 4.80 17.72 -3.79
C ILE A 50 3.35 17.24 -3.89
N LYS A 51 3.09 16.01 -3.45
CA LYS A 51 1.76 15.40 -3.49
C LYS A 51 1.39 14.84 -2.13
N THR A 52 0.12 14.92 -1.73
CA THR A 52 -0.37 14.20 -0.55
C THR A 52 -1.34 13.11 -0.99
N LEU A 53 -0.89 11.86 -0.87
CA LEU A 53 -1.71 10.68 -1.17
C LEU A 53 -2.58 10.33 0.02
N HIS A 54 -3.89 10.32 -0.18
CA HIS A 54 -4.88 9.91 0.80
C HIS A 54 -5.47 8.56 0.45
N PHE A 55 -5.62 7.70 1.45
CA PHE A 55 -6.40 6.47 1.36
C PHE A 55 -6.78 5.99 2.75
N SER A 56 -7.87 5.25 2.84
CA SER A 56 -8.33 4.61 4.07
C SER A 56 -8.56 3.14 3.84
N ILE A 57 -8.22 2.32 4.84
CA ILE A 57 -8.44 0.87 4.82
C ILE A 57 -9.22 0.40 6.04
N LEU A 58 -9.97 -0.68 5.87
CA LEU A 58 -10.74 -1.33 6.92
C LEU A 58 -10.66 -2.85 6.71
N LYS A 59 -10.46 -3.58 7.81
CA LYS A 59 -10.55 -5.05 7.81
C LYS A 59 -11.92 -5.50 7.31
N ASP A 60 -11.94 -6.50 6.43
CA ASP A 60 -13.18 -7.17 6.05
C ASP A 60 -13.41 -8.37 6.97
N SER A 61 -14.29 -8.22 7.97
CA SER A 61 -14.57 -9.30 8.93
C SER A 61 -15.19 -10.55 8.29
N ALA A 62 -15.80 -10.43 7.11
CA ALA A 62 -16.32 -11.56 6.35
C ALA A 62 -15.26 -12.27 5.49
N ARG A 63 -14.08 -11.64 5.30
CA ARG A 63 -12.97 -12.12 4.47
C ARG A 63 -11.62 -11.81 5.14
N PRO A 64 -11.37 -12.34 6.34
CA PRO A 64 -10.17 -11.99 7.11
C PRO A 64 -8.89 -12.38 6.36
N LEU A 65 -7.83 -11.57 6.52
CA LEU A 65 -6.51 -11.88 5.98
C LEU A 65 -5.83 -12.99 6.81
N ASN A 66 -5.04 -13.85 6.15
CA ASN A 66 -4.15 -14.76 6.87
C ASN A 66 -2.80 -14.07 7.16
N LEU A 67 -2.68 -13.45 8.33
CA LEU A 67 -1.51 -12.68 8.74
C LEU A 67 -0.22 -13.50 8.92
N SER A 68 -0.23 -14.83 8.71
CA SER A 68 1.01 -15.61 8.56
C SER A 68 1.78 -15.26 7.27
N HIS A 69 1.12 -14.62 6.31
CA HIS A 69 1.72 -14.11 5.07
C HIS A 69 2.01 -12.61 5.16
N GLU A 70 2.99 -12.13 4.41
CA GLU A 70 3.16 -10.69 4.14
C GLU A 70 2.14 -10.22 3.10
N TYR A 71 1.47 -9.11 3.40
CA TYR A 71 0.64 -8.38 2.44
C TYR A 71 1.25 -7.02 2.15
N GLN A 72 1.19 -6.62 0.88
CA GLN A 72 1.41 -5.24 0.44
C GLN A 72 0.08 -4.67 -0.04
N ILE A 73 -0.28 -3.49 0.49
CA ILE A 73 -1.66 -2.97 0.43
C ILE A 73 -1.76 -1.74 -0.48
N ALA A 74 -0.94 -0.74 -0.21
CA ALA A 74 -0.86 0.50 -0.98
C ALA A 74 0.61 0.81 -1.21
N PHE A 75 1.03 0.94 -2.47
CA PHE A 75 2.43 1.13 -2.80
C PHE A 75 2.61 1.93 -4.10
N LEU A 76 3.78 2.55 -4.22
CA LEU A 76 4.27 3.18 -5.44
C LEU A 76 5.42 2.34 -6.00
N GLU A 77 5.14 1.59 -7.06
CA GLU A 77 6.14 0.82 -7.82
C GLU A 77 6.92 1.77 -8.72
N SER A 78 8.25 1.68 -8.75
CA SER A 78 9.09 2.51 -9.63
C SER A 78 8.80 2.23 -11.11
N ALA A 79 9.06 3.20 -11.99
CA ALA A 79 8.74 3.08 -13.42
C ALA A 79 9.50 1.95 -14.14
N ASP A 80 10.61 1.48 -13.57
CA ASP A 80 11.40 0.34 -14.03
C ASP A 80 10.95 -1.00 -13.42
N TYR A 81 9.89 -1.00 -12.60
CA TYR A 81 9.31 -2.17 -11.91
C TYR A 81 10.30 -2.90 -10.99
N SER A 82 11.33 -2.21 -10.49
CA SER A 82 12.39 -2.81 -9.68
C SER A 82 12.16 -2.69 -8.18
N THR A 83 11.33 -1.73 -7.71
CA THR A 83 11.12 -1.52 -6.27
C THR A 83 9.81 -0.82 -5.94
N ASN A 84 9.45 -0.91 -4.65
CA ASN A 84 8.42 -0.06 -4.06
C ASN A 84 9.11 1.12 -3.36
N GLN A 85 8.79 2.34 -3.78
CA GLN A 85 9.34 3.59 -3.25
C GLN A 85 8.66 3.99 -1.93
N PHE A 86 7.43 3.54 -1.72
CA PHE A 86 6.86 3.29 -0.41
C PHE A 86 5.90 2.09 -0.52
N VAL A 87 5.61 1.45 0.61
CA VAL A 87 4.62 0.39 0.69
C VAL A 87 4.01 0.31 2.08
N LEU A 88 2.67 0.27 2.15
CA LEU A 88 1.95 -0.15 3.34
C LEU A 88 1.91 -1.68 3.39
N LYS A 89 2.41 -2.26 4.48
CA LYS A 89 2.45 -3.70 4.73
C LYS A 89 1.70 -4.12 5.99
N THR A 90 1.29 -5.39 6.03
CA THR A 90 0.84 -6.09 7.24
C THR A 90 1.18 -7.58 7.15
N GLY A 91 0.98 -8.31 8.24
CA GLY A 91 1.29 -9.74 8.33
C GLY A 91 2.77 -10.03 8.60
N THR A 92 3.18 -11.28 8.40
CA THR A 92 4.55 -11.73 8.65
C THR A 92 5.50 -11.24 7.54
N ILE A 93 6.08 -10.05 7.70
CA ILE A 93 7.10 -9.46 6.83
C ILE A 93 8.36 -10.36 6.73
N LEU A 94 8.71 -10.78 5.51
CA LEU A 94 9.74 -11.80 5.26
C LEU A 94 11.17 -11.32 5.54
N ASP A 95 11.43 -10.02 5.36
CA ASP A 95 12.79 -9.44 5.41
C ASP A 95 13.02 -8.53 6.63
N SER A 96 12.12 -8.53 7.62
CA SER A 96 12.29 -7.70 8.81
C SER A 96 12.90 -8.50 9.96
N ASN A 97 14.11 -8.12 10.38
CA ASN A 97 14.84 -8.73 11.50
C ASN A 97 14.13 -8.63 12.87
N ASN A 98 13.02 -7.89 12.96
CA ASN A 98 12.25 -7.61 14.18
C ASN A 98 10.73 -7.87 13.98
N ASN A 99 10.38 -8.91 13.23
CA ASN A 99 8.98 -9.27 12.99
C ASN A 99 8.33 -9.91 14.23
N THR A 100 8.01 -9.11 15.24
CA THR A 100 7.45 -9.60 16.51
C THR A 100 5.92 -9.61 16.53
N ASP A 101 5.26 -8.85 15.65
CA ASP A 101 3.79 -8.78 15.56
C ASP A 101 3.36 -8.69 14.09
N SER A 102 2.50 -9.61 13.67
CA SER A 102 1.92 -9.68 12.32
C SER A 102 0.64 -8.85 12.18
N ASN A 103 0.01 -8.44 13.28
CA ASN A 103 -1.21 -7.63 13.29
C ASN A 103 -0.92 -6.13 13.43
N VAL A 104 0.02 -5.65 12.63
CA VAL A 104 0.44 -4.24 12.56
C VAL A 104 0.41 -3.74 11.13
N LEU A 105 0.11 -2.47 10.95
CA LEU A 105 0.25 -1.74 9.70
C LEU A 105 1.60 -1.02 9.72
N ARG A 106 2.42 -1.23 8.69
CA ARG A 106 3.74 -0.61 8.56
C ARG A 106 3.85 0.13 7.24
N VAL A 107 4.09 1.44 7.29
CA VAL A 107 4.49 2.22 6.12
C VAL A 107 6.00 2.11 6.02
N ILE A 108 6.46 1.42 4.98
CA ILE A 108 7.88 1.23 4.67
C ILE A 108 8.24 2.16 3.52
N GLY A 109 9.39 2.82 3.60
CA GLY A 109 9.95 3.62 2.52
C GLY A 109 10.54 2.76 1.41
N ASN A 110 11.41 3.35 0.60
CA ASN A 110 11.96 2.72 -0.58
C ASN A 110 12.70 1.43 -0.20
N VAL A 111 12.24 0.32 -0.76
CA VAL A 111 12.72 -1.03 -0.41
C VAL A 111 14.17 -1.23 -0.88
N ASN A 112 14.58 -0.61 -1.98
CA ASN A 112 15.97 -0.67 -2.45
C ASN A 112 16.91 0.23 -1.64
N GLU A 113 16.38 1.20 -0.90
CA GLU A 113 17.14 2.14 -0.06
C GLU A 113 17.03 1.76 1.43
N GLY A 114 17.16 0.46 1.72
CA GLY A 114 17.20 -0.05 3.09
C GLY A 114 15.84 -0.22 3.77
N ALA A 115 14.72 0.00 3.07
CA ALA A 115 13.37 -0.30 3.55
C ALA A 115 13.06 0.33 4.93
N THR A 116 13.39 1.62 5.10
CA THR A 116 13.20 2.34 6.35
C THR A 116 11.72 2.32 6.78
N GLU A 117 11.44 1.96 8.04
CA GLU A 117 10.08 2.06 8.60
C GLU A 117 9.74 3.54 8.85
N LEU A 118 8.78 4.08 8.09
CA LEU A 118 8.34 5.47 8.16
C LEU A 118 7.27 5.69 9.24
N PHE A 119 6.43 4.68 9.46
CA PHE A 119 5.38 4.69 10.47
C PHE A 119 4.88 3.27 10.75
N THR A 120 4.49 2.98 11.99
CA THR A 120 3.88 1.71 12.39
C THR A 120 2.75 1.93 13.37
N THR A 121 1.69 1.11 13.27
CA THR A 121 0.54 1.17 14.17
C THR A 121 -0.17 -0.19 14.25
N PRO A 122 -0.82 -0.55 15.38
CA PRO A 122 -1.62 -1.77 15.45
C PRO A 122 -2.75 -1.79 14.42
N PHE A 123 -2.98 -2.94 13.78
CA PHE A 123 -4.08 -3.09 12.84
C PHE A 123 -5.38 -3.46 13.58
N THR A 124 -5.97 -2.49 14.27
CA THR A 124 -7.23 -2.69 15.03
C THR A 124 -8.45 -2.69 14.12
N ASP A 125 -9.61 -3.02 14.67
CA ASP A 125 -10.89 -2.82 13.98
C ASP A 125 -11.17 -1.32 13.75
N GLY A 126 -12.01 -1.04 12.75
CA GLY A 126 -12.33 0.32 12.31
C GLY A 126 -11.46 0.81 11.17
N TRP A 127 -11.78 2.01 10.65
CA TRP A 127 -11.03 2.62 9.56
C TRP A 127 -9.65 3.09 10.01
N HIS A 128 -8.66 2.89 9.16
CA HIS A 128 -7.30 3.40 9.27
C HIS A 128 -7.09 4.37 8.10
N ASN A 129 -6.94 5.65 8.40
CA ASN A 129 -6.84 6.70 7.40
C ASN A 129 -5.38 7.15 7.31
N PHE A 130 -4.84 7.21 6.09
CA PHE A 130 -3.48 7.60 5.80
C PHE A 130 -3.46 8.82 4.90
N GLY A 131 -2.54 9.75 5.20
CA GLY A 131 -2.08 10.79 4.29
C GLY A 131 -0.57 10.69 4.16
N LEU A 132 -0.05 10.44 2.97
CA LEU A 132 1.38 10.40 2.71
C LEU A 132 1.77 11.65 1.92
N LYS A 133 2.42 12.60 2.57
CA LYS A 133 3.03 13.74 1.87
C LYS A 133 4.34 13.27 1.26
N LEU A 134 4.36 13.21 -0.07
CA LEU A 134 5.43 12.74 -0.93
C LEU A 134 6.05 13.96 -1.60
N ASP A 135 7.28 14.29 -1.23
CA ASP A 135 8.05 15.36 -1.87
C ASP A 135 9.05 14.73 -2.83
N PHE A 136 8.67 14.69 -4.11
CA PHE A 136 9.47 14.14 -5.20
C PHE A 136 10.66 15.05 -5.55
N THR A 137 10.64 16.31 -5.14
CA THR A 137 11.73 17.27 -5.35
C THR A 137 12.83 17.06 -4.31
N ALA A 138 12.45 16.91 -3.04
CA ALA A 138 13.37 16.73 -1.92
C ALA A 138 13.67 15.26 -1.59
N ASN A 139 12.98 14.30 -2.21
CA ASN A 139 13.04 12.87 -1.88
C ASN A 139 12.77 12.63 -0.40
N THR A 140 11.59 13.09 0.04
CA THR A 140 11.13 12.88 1.41
C THR A 140 9.70 12.37 1.48
N THR A 141 9.39 11.71 2.59
CA THR A 141 8.04 11.27 2.91
C THR A 141 7.69 11.67 4.34
N GLN A 142 6.46 12.15 4.52
CA GLN A 142 5.88 12.47 5.82
C GLN A 142 4.50 11.82 5.94
N VAL A 143 4.26 11.19 7.09
CA VAL A 143 3.07 10.37 7.34
C VAL A 143 2.10 11.11 8.25
N PHE A 144 0.86 11.18 7.78
CA PHE A 144 -0.33 11.56 8.53
C PHE A 144 -1.19 10.32 8.74
N TYR A 145 -1.77 10.19 9.92
CA TYR A 145 -2.57 9.03 10.26
C TYR A 145 -3.69 9.39 11.25
N SER A 146 -4.80 8.66 11.14
CA SER A 146 -5.89 8.68 12.12
C SER A 146 -6.70 7.40 12.05
N THR A 147 -7.60 7.21 13.03
CA THR A 147 -8.53 6.09 13.06
C THR A 147 -9.98 6.55 13.03
N SER A 148 -10.82 5.75 12.39
CA SER A 148 -12.26 5.96 12.28
C SER A 148 -12.59 7.35 11.73
N SER A 149 -13.45 8.12 12.39
CA SER A 149 -13.86 9.45 11.97
C SER A 149 -12.95 10.58 12.47
N LYS A 150 -11.78 10.26 13.05
CA LYS A 150 -10.87 11.29 13.57
C LYS A 150 -10.16 11.98 12.40
N PRO A 151 -9.86 13.29 12.51
CA PRO A 151 -9.06 13.98 11.51
C PRO A 151 -7.63 13.43 11.50
N LEU A 152 -7.00 13.45 10.31
CA LEU A 152 -5.59 13.12 10.13
C LEU A 152 -4.71 13.98 11.04
N LYS A 153 -3.73 13.35 11.66
CA LYS A 153 -2.69 14.03 12.45
C LYS A 153 -1.33 13.67 11.91
N LEU A 154 -0.40 14.61 11.99
CA LEU A 154 1.00 14.35 11.69
C LEU A 154 1.56 13.32 12.69
N VAL A 155 2.09 12.20 12.20
CA VAL A 155 2.63 11.11 13.04
C VAL A 155 4.10 10.81 12.79
N SER A 156 4.70 11.37 11.73
CA SER A 156 6.15 11.29 11.49
C SER A 156 6.79 12.67 11.36
N LYS A 157 8.11 12.73 11.49
CA LYS A 157 8.89 13.85 10.96
C LYS A 157 8.92 13.78 9.43
N VAL A 158 9.48 14.79 8.77
CA VAL A 158 9.91 14.66 7.37
C VAL A 158 11.08 13.68 7.35
N LEU A 159 10.92 12.55 6.67
CA LEU A 159 11.91 11.48 6.59
C LEU A 159 12.49 11.43 5.18
N LYS A 160 13.81 11.23 5.08
CA LYS A 160 14.44 10.96 3.79
C LYS A 160 13.89 9.65 3.23
N ASN A 161 13.43 9.68 1.99
CA ASN A 161 12.90 8.53 1.29
C ASN A 161 13.06 8.77 -0.21
N ASP A 162 13.94 8.03 -0.89
CA ASP A 162 14.09 8.20 -2.33
C ASP A 162 12.83 7.74 -3.05
N ILE A 163 12.13 8.68 -3.68
CA ILE A 163 10.90 8.44 -4.43
C ILE A 163 11.01 8.99 -5.85
N SER A 164 12.24 9.15 -6.36
CA SER A 164 12.55 9.79 -7.64
C SER A 164 12.31 8.92 -8.88
N GLY A 165 12.02 7.63 -8.69
CA GLY A 165 11.87 6.63 -9.76
C GLY A 165 10.60 6.74 -10.60
N GLN A 166 9.77 7.77 -10.38
CA GLN A 166 8.42 7.90 -10.93
C GLN A 166 7.63 6.59 -10.75
N GLY A 167 6.63 6.29 -11.58
CA GLY A 167 6.01 4.96 -11.59
C GLY A 167 4.55 4.96 -11.18
N GLN A 168 4.09 3.83 -10.64
CA GLN A 168 2.66 3.53 -10.58
C GLN A 168 2.16 3.26 -9.17
N TYR A 169 1.01 3.85 -8.83
CA TYR A 169 0.31 3.62 -7.57
C TYR A 169 -0.59 2.38 -7.69
N HIS A 170 -0.45 1.48 -6.72
CA HIS A 170 -1.24 0.28 -6.59
C HIS A 170 -2.03 0.31 -5.28
N PHE A 171 -3.33 0.06 -5.37
CA PHE A 171 -4.23 -0.04 -4.22
C PHE A 171 -4.96 -1.38 -4.25
N GLY A 172 -4.68 -2.25 -3.28
CA GLY A 172 -5.31 -3.56 -3.22
C GLY A 172 -4.62 -4.51 -2.26
N LEU A 173 -4.48 -5.77 -2.68
CA LEU A 173 -3.74 -6.78 -1.93
C LEU A 173 -2.78 -7.53 -2.85
N LEU A 174 -1.50 -7.50 -2.49
CA LEU A 174 -0.48 -8.44 -2.94
C LEU A 174 -0.12 -9.34 -1.76
N LYS A 175 -0.45 -10.63 -1.84
CA LYS A 175 -0.09 -11.66 -0.85
C LYS A 175 1.16 -12.39 -1.30
N LYS A 176 2.22 -12.33 -0.49
CA LYS A 176 3.46 -13.09 -0.69
C LYS A 176 3.30 -14.54 -0.19
N PRO A 177 3.96 -15.53 -0.84
CA PRO A 177 3.98 -16.90 -0.35
C PRO A 177 4.83 -17.05 0.91
N THR A 178 4.63 -18.17 1.61
CA THR A 178 5.51 -18.66 2.68
C THR A 178 6.31 -19.87 2.19
N ASP A 179 7.12 -20.50 3.05
CA ASP A 179 7.78 -21.80 2.79
C ASP A 179 8.42 -21.93 1.40
N PHE A 180 9.40 -21.07 1.14
CA PHE A 180 10.20 -21.06 -0.09
C PHE A 180 11.65 -21.41 0.21
N ALA A 181 12.34 -21.99 -0.77
CA ALA A 181 13.75 -22.30 -0.64
C ALA A 181 14.60 -21.02 -0.58
N SER A 182 15.75 -21.08 0.10
CA SER A 182 16.71 -19.97 0.11
C SER A 182 17.14 -19.62 -1.32
N GLY A 183 17.11 -18.33 -1.66
CA GLY A 183 17.44 -17.83 -3.00
C GLY A 183 16.38 -18.09 -4.07
N ALA A 184 15.21 -18.62 -3.70
CA ALA A 184 14.11 -18.82 -4.65
C ALA A 184 13.49 -17.48 -5.09
N ASP A 185 13.02 -17.43 -6.34
CA ASP A 185 12.20 -16.32 -6.83
C ASP A 185 10.83 -16.39 -6.17
N ILE A 186 10.66 -15.67 -5.07
CA ILE A 186 9.41 -15.64 -4.28
C ILE A 186 8.22 -15.10 -5.07
N SER A 187 8.45 -14.41 -6.20
CA SER A 187 7.36 -13.96 -7.07
C SER A 187 6.68 -15.13 -7.81
N LYS A 188 7.35 -16.29 -7.89
CA LYS A 188 6.91 -17.48 -8.64
C LYS A 188 6.90 -18.76 -7.81
N SER A 189 7.45 -18.75 -6.60
CA SER A 189 7.66 -19.95 -5.79
C SER A 189 7.32 -19.76 -4.31
N GLY A 190 6.96 -20.86 -3.66
CA GLY A 190 6.56 -20.93 -2.25
C GLY A 190 5.16 -21.53 -2.08
N PHE A 191 4.68 -21.53 -0.85
CA PHE A 191 3.38 -22.03 -0.45
C PHE A 191 2.34 -20.91 -0.37
N GLN A 192 1.15 -21.16 -0.92
CA GLN A 192 -0.08 -20.42 -0.63
C GLN A 192 -1.27 -21.37 -0.58
N GLU A 193 -2.18 -21.14 0.36
CA GLU A 193 -3.36 -21.98 0.56
C GLU A 193 -4.30 -21.93 -0.65
N SER A 194 -4.96 -23.04 -0.98
CA SER A 194 -6.00 -23.04 -2.02
C SER A 194 -7.34 -22.53 -1.48
N GLY A 195 -8.22 -22.06 -2.37
CA GLY A 195 -9.60 -21.70 -2.00
C GLY A 195 -9.73 -20.50 -1.05
N ILE A 196 -8.78 -19.56 -1.07
CA ILE A 196 -8.80 -18.40 -0.17
C ILE A 196 -9.97 -17.47 -0.49
N ASN A 197 -10.47 -16.80 0.55
CA ASN A 197 -11.45 -15.72 0.46
C ASN A 197 -11.04 -14.61 1.43
N GLU A 198 -10.09 -13.80 0.98
CA GLU A 198 -9.46 -12.75 1.77
C GLU A 198 -9.76 -11.39 1.14
N GLY A 199 -9.93 -10.37 1.98
CA GLY A 199 -10.31 -9.05 1.51
C GLY A 199 -9.98 -7.92 2.47
N LEU A 200 -9.84 -6.75 1.87
CA LEU A 200 -9.69 -5.47 2.55
C LEU A 200 -10.65 -4.47 1.92
N ILE A 201 -11.24 -3.60 2.73
CA ILE A 201 -12.13 -2.54 2.26
C ILE A 201 -11.32 -1.26 2.13
N PHE A 202 -11.46 -0.57 1.00
CA PHE A 202 -10.81 0.72 0.76
C PHE A 202 -11.83 1.86 0.71
N GLY A 203 -11.40 3.06 1.06
CA GLY A 203 -12.18 4.28 0.98
C GLY A 203 -11.28 5.51 0.85
N GLY A 204 -11.83 6.62 0.36
CA GLY A 204 -11.13 7.91 0.35
C GLY A 204 -9.78 7.90 -0.39
N ILE A 205 -9.67 7.21 -1.52
CA ILE A 205 -8.45 7.21 -2.35
C ILE A 205 -8.47 8.44 -3.23
N PHE A 206 -7.56 9.38 -2.99
CA PHE A 206 -7.32 10.55 -3.85
C PHE A 206 -5.91 11.11 -3.62
N LEU A 207 -5.44 11.93 -4.55
CA LEU A 207 -4.12 12.58 -4.49
C LEU A 207 -4.33 14.09 -4.57
N GLU A 208 -3.79 14.81 -3.59
CA GLU A 208 -3.77 16.27 -3.60
C GLU A 208 -2.45 16.76 -4.18
N ASP A 209 -2.53 17.85 -4.96
CA ASP A 209 -1.34 18.58 -5.39
C ASP A 209 -1.02 19.66 -4.36
N ASN A 210 0.18 19.59 -3.77
CA ASN A 210 0.63 20.53 -2.76
C ASN A 210 1.91 21.28 -3.14
N GLU A 211 2.31 21.23 -4.42
CA GLU A 211 3.53 21.90 -4.90
C GLU A 211 3.44 23.43 -4.77
N ASN A 212 2.22 24.00 -4.85
CA ASN A 212 1.96 25.44 -4.80
C ASN A 212 1.05 25.86 -3.62
N CYS A 213 1.06 25.12 -2.50
CA CYS A 213 0.36 25.56 -1.29
C CYS A 213 1.19 26.61 -0.55
N ASP A 214 0.73 27.86 -0.50
CA ASP A 214 1.17 28.82 0.52
C ASP A 214 0.48 28.54 1.87
N GLU A 215 1.02 29.08 2.98
CA GLU A 215 0.58 28.80 4.37
C GLU A 215 -0.93 28.99 4.65
N ASP A 216 -1.64 29.70 3.76
CA ASP A 216 -3.07 30.04 3.90
C ASP A 216 -4.01 29.35 2.88
N THR A 217 -3.48 28.60 1.92
CA THR A 217 -4.31 27.89 0.93
C THR A 217 -3.80 26.47 0.72
N CYS A 218 -4.00 25.64 1.76
CA CYS A 218 -4.26 24.19 1.76
C CYS A 218 -4.68 23.81 3.21
#